data_AF-A0A0C3GRF3-F1
#
_entry.id   AF-A0A0C3GRF3-F1
#
_cell.length_a   1.000
_cell.length_b   1.000
_cell.length_c   1.000
_cell.angle_alpha   90.00
_cell.angle_beta   90.00
_cell.angle_gamma   90.00
#
_symmetry.space_group_name_H-M   'P 1'
#
loop_
_entity.id
_entity.type
_entity.pdbx_description
1 polymer ?
#
loop_
_entity_poly.entity_id
_entity_poly.type
_entity_poly.pdbx_seq_one_letter_code
_entity_poly.pdbx_strand_id
1 'polypeptide(L)'
;MKDILQDLAVLVENIYNIDETGVMLSIPSSIKVLISKYDKRDYRGARVKRISVTAIECISSDGRYLNPIIIWPASTYRSNWTTFPTPGWQYICSDSRYTDSKISLEWLKHIFDPETKERANGRLCGSNCFGTHETLEILEFCFENNILLYRLPSYTSYKLQPYDVATFAPLKAAYRVGSPIT
;
A
#
# COMPACT_ATOMS: atom_id res chain seq x y z
N MET A 1 17.77 8.63 -13.49
CA MET A 1 17.53 8.39 -12.04
C MET A 1 18.84 8.37 -11.28
N LYS A 2 19.89 7.64 -11.72
CA LYS A 2 21.22 7.70 -11.09
C LYS A 2 21.81 9.13 -11.00
N ASP A 3 21.63 9.94 -12.04
CA ASP A 3 22.19 11.31 -12.06
C ASP A 3 21.46 12.24 -11.07
N ILE A 4 20.13 12.14 -10.96
CA ILE A 4 19.33 12.90 -9.98
C ILE A 4 19.70 12.53 -8.54
N LEU A 5 20.02 11.26 -8.29
CA LEU A 5 20.43 10.78 -6.97
C LEU A 5 21.84 11.27 -6.57
N GLN A 6 22.72 11.50 -7.54
CA GLN A 6 24.06 12.06 -7.28
C GLN A 6 24.00 13.55 -6.93
N ASP A 7 23.10 14.33 -7.54
CA ASP A 7 22.94 15.77 -7.27
C ASP A 7 22.31 16.06 -5.90
N LEU A 8 21.51 15.13 -5.36
CA LEU A 8 20.76 15.33 -4.11
C LEU A 8 21.54 14.98 -2.84
N ALA A 9 22.74 14.40 -2.95
CA ALA A 9 23.55 13.90 -1.82
C ALA A 9 22.80 12.94 -0.86
N VAL A 10 21.71 12.32 -1.32
CA VAL A 10 20.94 11.34 -0.53
C VAL A 10 21.57 9.97 -0.70
N LEU A 11 21.93 9.33 0.42
CA LEU A 11 22.42 7.96 0.42
C LEU A 11 21.36 7.01 -0.13
N VAL A 12 21.80 5.99 -0.87
CA VAL A 12 20.90 4.99 -1.50
C VAL A 12 19.94 4.41 -0.47
N GLU A 13 20.42 4.01 0.71
CA GLU A 13 19.62 3.47 1.82
C GLU A 13 18.54 4.42 2.37
N ASN A 14 18.60 5.71 2.04
CA ASN A 14 17.62 6.72 2.44
C ASN A 14 16.63 7.06 1.31
N ILE A 15 16.60 6.24 0.28
CA ILE A 15 15.60 6.25 -0.78
C ILE A 15 14.51 5.25 -0.41
N TYR A 16 13.29 5.73 -0.27
CA TYR A 16 12.13 4.96 0.11
C TYR A 16 11.10 4.98 -1.01
N ASN A 17 10.48 3.83 -1.25
CA ASN A 17 9.37 3.69 -2.17
C ASN A 17 8.13 3.24 -1.39
N ILE A 18 7.09 4.04 -1.44
CA ILE A 18 5.76 3.74 -0.88
C ILE A 18 4.84 3.23 -1.98
N ASP A 19 4.00 2.26 -1.65
CA ASP A 19 2.98 1.75 -2.57
C ASP A 19 1.72 1.27 -1.84
N GLU A 20 0.61 1.19 -2.57
CA GLU A 20 -0.70 0.80 -2.06
C GLU A 20 -1.15 -0.53 -2.67
N THR A 21 -1.63 -1.45 -1.82
CA THR A 21 -2.17 -2.73 -2.27
C THR A 21 -3.51 -3.04 -1.65
N GLY A 22 -4.47 -3.38 -2.50
CA GLY A 22 -5.75 -3.92 -2.08
C GLY A 22 -5.68 -5.45 -1.91
N VAL A 23 -5.95 -5.94 -0.71
CA VAL A 23 -6.13 -7.36 -0.40
C VAL A 23 -7.63 -7.64 -0.30
N MET A 24 -8.15 -8.51 -1.16
CA MET A 24 -9.57 -8.89 -1.14
C MET A 24 -9.80 -9.97 -0.08
N LEU A 25 -10.65 -9.67 0.91
CA LEU A 25 -11.01 -10.60 1.99
C LEU A 25 -11.98 -11.68 1.52
N SER A 26 -12.81 -11.37 0.52
CA SER A 26 -13.81 -12.27 -0.02
C SER A 26 -13.43 -12.72 -1.44
N ILE A 27 -12.43 -13.60 -1.53
CA ILE A 27 -12.10 -14.27 -2.78
C ILE A 27 -12.84 -15.61 -2.79
N PRO A 28 -13.95 -15.77 -3.54
CA PRO A 28 -14.40 -17.12 -3.85
C PRO A 28 -13.28 -17.81 -4.64
N SER A 29 -12.88 -18.99 -4.19
CA SER A 29 -12.04 -19.88 -4.99
C SER A 29 -12.71 -20.05 -6.36
N SER A 30 -11.95 -19.82 -7.44
CA SER A 30 -12.50 -19.96 -8.78
C SER A 30 -12.83 -21.43 -9.02
N ILE A 31 -14.12 -21.77 -9.02
CA ILE A 31 -14.58 -23.12 -9.32
C ILE A 31 -14.64 -23.26 -10.84
N LYS A 32 -13.86 -24.19 -11.41
CA LYS A 32 -14.05 -24.61 -12.80
C LYS A 32 -15.23 -25.58 -12.83
N VAL A 33 -16.26 -25.27 -13.59
CA VAL A 33 -17.42 -26.15 -13.77
C VAL A 33 -17.54 -26.58 -15.23
N LEU A 34 -17.78 -27.88 -15.44
CA LEU A 34 -18.05 -28.44 -16.76
C LEU A 34 -19.56 -28.35 -17.02
N ILE A 35 -19.96 -27.71 -18.12
CA ILE A 35 -21.38 -27.47 -18.44
C ILE A 35 -21.70 -28.12 -19.79
N SER A 36 -22.87 -28.75 -19.89
CA SER A 36 -23.38 -29.30 -21.15
C SER A 36 -23.62 -28.19 -22.18
N LYS A 37 -23.26 -28.44 -23.45
CA LYS A 37 -23.45 -27.48 -24.57
C LYS A 37 -24.90 -27.00 -24.71
N TYR A 38 -25.86 -27.83 -24.30
CA TYR A 38 -27.30 -27.63 -24.50
C TYR A 38 -28.01 -27.04 -23.29
N ASP A 39 -27.35 -26.96 -22.13
CA ASP A 39 -27.96 -26.45 -20.90
C ASP A 39 -27.07 -25.39 -20.24
N LYS A 40 -27.29 -24.13 -20.63
CA LYS A 40 -26.55 -22.96 -20.12
C LYS A 40 -27.26 -22.27 -18.95
N ARG A 41 -28.43 -22.78 -18.52
CA ARG A 41 -29.30 -22.12 -17.55
C ARG A 41 -29.07 -22.75 -16.18
N ASP A 42 -28.08 -22.23 -15.43
CA ASP A 42 -28.15 -22.07 -13.96
C ASP A 42 -26.83 -21.69 -13.27
N TYR A 43 -25.79 -21.34 -14.01
CA TYR A 43 -24.56 -20.83 -13.39
C TYR A 43 -24.62 -19.31 -13.19
N ARG A 44 -25.43 -18.85 -12.23
CA ARG A 44 -25.23 -17.53 -11.62
C ARG A 44 -24.22 -17.68 -10.49
N GLY A 45 -22.97 -17.28 -10.74
CA GLY A 45 -21.99 -17.15 -9.67
C GLY A 45 -22.57 -16.29 -8.53
N ALA A 46 -22.35 -16.72 -7.28
CA ALA A 46 -22.81 -15.97 -6.12
C ALA A 46 -22.36 -14.50 -6.23
N ARG A 47 -23.28 -13.55 -6.04
CA ARG A 47 -22.91 -12.13 -5.88
C ARG A 47 -22.24 -11.97 -4.52
N VAL A 48 -20.95 -12.26 -4.46
CA VAL A 48 -20.15 -12.03 -3.27
C VAL A 48 -19.84 -10.54 -3.17
N LYS A 49 -20.18 -9.92 -2.05
CA LYS A 49 -19.77 -8.55 -1.74
C LYS A 49 -18.24 -8.52 -1.68
N ARG A 50 -17.61 -7.87 -2.66
CA ARG A 50 -16.16 -7.69 -2.70
C ARG A 50 -15.77 -6.69 -1.62
N ILE A 51 -15.15 -7.19 -0.56
CA ILE A 51 -14.59 -6.37 0.52
C ILE A 51 -13.08 -6.49 0.38
N SER A 52 -12.42 -5.36 0.15
CA SER A 52 -10.97 -5.26 0.14
C SER A 52 -10.50 -4.41 1.30
N VAL A 53 -9.40 -4.83 1.91
CA VAL A 53 -8.60 -4.05 2.85
C VAL A 53 -7.45 -3.48 2.05
N THR A 54 -7.11 -2.24 2.31
CA THR A 54 -5.99 -1.58 1.65
C THR A 54 -4.82 -1.52 2.60
N ALA A 55 -3.63 -1.91 2.16
CA ALA A 55 -2.39 -1.73 2.90
C ALA A 55 -1.51 -0.71 2.17
N ILE A 56 -1.00 0.26 2.91
CA ILE A 56 0.07 1.16 2.46
C ILE A 56 1.36 0.62 3.04
N GLU A 57 2.31 0.28 2.18
CA GLU A 57 3.59 -0.31 2.56
C GLU A 57 4.73 0.56 2.03
N CYS A 58 5.86 0.59 2.73
CA CYS A 58 7.02 1.37 2.35
C CYS A 58 8.30 0.57 2.56
N ILE A 59 9.17 0.57 1.56
CA ILE A 59 10.46 -0.13 1.60
C ILE A 59 11.56 0.82 1.15
N SER A 60 12.69 0.79 1.86
CA SER A 60 13.93 1.47 1.45
C SER A 60 14.68 0.66 0.39
N SER A 61 15.54 1.33 -0.37
CA SER A 61 16.32 0.65 -1.41
C SER A 61 17.30 -0.41 -0.88
N ASP A 62 17.68 -0.35 0.40
CA ASP A 62 18.47 -1.38 1.10
C ASP A 62 17.60 -2.54 1.65
N GLY A 63 16.30 -2.54 1.35
CA GLY A 63 15.38 -3.63 1.62
C GLY A 63 14.71 -3.61 3.00
N ARG A 64 14.86 -2.53 3.78
CA ARG A 64 14.14 -2.39 5.06
C ARG A 64 12.71 -1.94 4.78
N TYR A 65 11.78 -2.42 5.58
CA TYR A 65 10.37 -2.02 5.51
C TYR A 65 10.02 -1.12 6.69
N LEU A 66 9.11 -0.18 6.46
CA LEU A 66 8.48 0.60 7.52
C LEU A 66 7.20 -0.08 7.99
N ASN A 67 6.66 0.32 9.15
CA ASN A 67 5.36 -0.20 9.58
C ASN A 67 4.26 0.16 8.56
N PRO A 68 3.37 -0.79 8.23
CA PRO A 68 2.30 -0.53 7.28
C PRO A 68 1.13 0.23 7.93
N ILE A 69 0.35 0.90 7.08
CA ILE A 69 -1.00 1.35 7.44
C ILE A 69 -2.00 0.40 6.80
N ILE A 70 -2.91 -0.11 7.61
CA ILE A 70 -4.02 -0.95 7.17
C ILE A 70 -5.31 -0.13 7.21
N ILE A 71 -5.92 0.07 6.05
CA ILE A 71 -7.17 0.81 5.87
C ILE A 71 -8.31 -0.19 5.73
N TRP A 72 -9.17 -0.22 6.75
CA TRP A 72 -10.39 -0.99 6.78
C TRP A 72 -11.54 -0.25 6.07
N PRO A 73 -12.33 -0.94 5.23
CA PRO A 73 -13.52 -0.37 4.58
C PRO A 73 -14.70 -0.28 5.56
N ALA A 74 -14.55 0.52 6.60
CA ALA A 74 -15.50 0.66 7.70
C ALA A 74 -15.45 2.06 8.32
N SER A 75 -16.46 2.38 9.12
CA SER A 75 -16.57 3.65 9.85
C SER A 75 -15.92 3.62 11.25
N THR A 76 -15.76 2.43 11.84
CA THR A 76 -15.18 2.24 13.18
C THR A 76 -14.36 0.97 13.25
N TYR A 77 -13.21 1.06 13.93
CA TYR A 77 -12.33 -0.08 14.16
C TYR A 77 -12.95 -1.06 15.15
N ARG A 78 -12.80 -2.37 14.91
CA ARG A 78 -13.15 -3.41 15.86
C ARG A 78 -11.91 -4.20 16.24
N SER A 79 -11.69 -4.36 17.54
CA SER A 79 -10.52 -5.06 18.09
C SER A 79 -10.41 -6.52 17.65
N ASN A 80 -11.51 -7.16 17.27
CA ASN A 80 -11.53 -8.54 16.82
C ASN A 80 -11.15 -8.74 15.34
N TRP A 81 -10.74 -7.69 14.62
CA TRP A 81 -10.27 -7.80 13.23
C TRP A 81 -8.82 -8.24 13.10
N THR A 82 -8.07 -8.20 14.20
CA THR A 82 -6.68 -8.67 14.25
C THR A 82 -6.63 -9.91 15.13
N THR A 83 -6.11 -11.01 14.58
CA THR A 83 -5.97 -12.29 15.31
C THR A 83 -4.62 -12.39 16.02
N PHE A 84 -3.60 -11.78 15.43
CA PHE A 84 -2.22 -11.82 15.92
C PHE A 84 -1.77 -10.42 16.32
N PRO A 85 -0.85 -10.30 17.29
CA PRO A 85 -0.27 -9.01 17.64
C PRO A 85 0.54 -8.46 16.47
N THR A 86 0.27 -7.20 16.12
CA THR A 86 0.93 -6.45 15.04
C THR A 86 1.56 -5.18 15.60
N PRO A 87 2.67 -5.27 16.35
CA PRO A 87 3.28 -4.11 16.98
C PRO A 87 3.71 -3.08 15.92
N GLY A 88 3.41 -1.80 16.17
CA GLY A 88 3.76 -0.68 15.27
C GLY A 88 2.79 -0.46 14.11
N TRP A 89 1.95 -1.43 13.76
CA TRP A 89 0.99 -1.29 12.67
C TRP A 89 -0.10 -0.28 13.02
N GLN A 90 -0.46 0.54 12.04
CA GLN A 90 -1.51 1.54 12.19
C GLN A 90 -2.77 1.10 11.47
N TYR A 91 -3.92 1.35 12.09
CA TYR A 91 -5.23 0.95 11.57
C TYR A 91 -6.11 2.16 11.35
N ILE A 92 -6.53 2.36 10.11
CA ILE A 92 -7.41 3.45 9.71
C ILE A 92 -8.73 2.86 9.22
N CYS A 93 -9.83 3.55 9.50
CA CYS A 93 -11.16 3.21 9.00
C CYS A 93 -11.56 4.28 7.97
N SER A 94 -11.89 3.85 6.75
CA SER A 94 -12.34 4.75 5.69
C SER A 94 -13.49 4.13 4.90
N ASP A 95 -14.60 4.85 4.80
CA ASP A 95 -15.75 4.45 3.99
C ASP A 95 -15.47 4.57 2.48
N SER A 96 -14.53 5.43 2.07
CA SER A 96 -14.18 5.67 0.66
C SER A 96 -13.33 4.54 0.07
N ARG A 97 -12.65 3.74 0.91
CA ARG A 97 -11.71 2.67 0.53
C ARG A 97 -10.50 3.13 -0.29
N TYR A 98 -10.33 4.44 -0.45
CA TYR A 98 -9.20 5.05 -1.16
C TYR A 98 -8.38 5.89 -0.18
N THR A 99 -7.07 5.93 -0.42
CA THR A 99 -6.17 6.86 0.25
C THR A 99 -6.52 8.30 -0.13
N ASP A 100 -6.67 9.17 0.87
CA ASP A 100 -6.86 10.61 0.68
C ASP A 100 -5.63 11.39 1.17
N SER A 101 -5.64 12.73 0.99
CA SER A 101 -4.57 13.61 1.45
C SER A 101 -4.35 13.52 2.96
N LYS A 102 -5.40 13.25 3.74
CA LYS A 102 -5.32 13.16 5.19
C LYS A 102 -4.56 11.89 5.60
N ILE A 103 -4.93 10.74 5.04
CA ILE A 103 -4.23 9.47 5.28
C ILE A 103 -2.76 9.59 4.88
N SER A 104 -2.49 10.26 3.76
CA SER A 104 -1.13 10.52 3.27
C SER A 104 -0.30 11.32 4.27
N LEU A 105 -0.87 12.39 4.84
CA LEU A 105 -0.21 13.21 5.84
C LEU A 105 -0.02 12.50 7.17
N GLU A 106 -1.04 11.76 7.64
CA GLU A 106 -0.96 10.95 8.85
C GLU A 106 0.14 9.88 8.71
N TRP A 107 0.29 9.27 7.53
CA TRP A 107 1.40 8.37 7.24
C TRP A 107 2.76 9.06 7.37
N LEU A 108 2.91 10.25 6.81
CA LEU A 108 4.15 11.02 6.92
C LEU A 108 4.49 11.34 8.39
N LYS A 109 3.49 11.78 9.17
CA LYS A 109 3.64 12.21 10.57
C LYS A 109 3.90 11.05 11.52
N HIS A 110 3.22 9.92 11.33
CA HIS A 110 3.19 8.84 12.33
C HIS A 110 4.06 7.63 11.97
N ILE A 111 4.40 7.45 10.69
CA ILE A 111 5.22 6.33 10.22
C ILE A 111 6.52 6.84 9.62
N PHE A 112 6.44 7.63 8.55
CA PHE A 112 7.62 7.93 7.75
C PHE A 112 8.65 8.78 8.50
N ASP A 113 8.26 9.95 9.03
CA ASP A 113 9.22 10.78 9.77
C ASP A 113 9.78 10.03 10.98
N PRO A 114 8.96 9.48 11.92
CA PRO A 114 9.48 8.84 13.12
C PRO A 114 10.43 7.66 12.84
N GLU A 115 10.15 6.84 11.81
CA GLU A 115 10.97 5.66 11.53
C GLU A 115 12.23 5.95 10.71
N THR A 116 12.33 7.13 10.09
CA THR A 116 13.46 7.48 9.21
C THR A 116 14.31 8.64 9.70
N LYS A 117 13.82 9.45 10.65
CA LYS A 117 14.43 10.72 11.10
C LYS A 117 15.86 10.60 11.60
N GLU A 118 16.15 9.55 12.36
CA GLU A 118 17.49 9.29 12.92
C GLU A 118 18.54 9.00 11.85
N ARG A 119 18.13 8.64 10.62
CA ARG A 119 19.05 8.01 9.65
C ARG A 119 19.73 8.99 8.70
N ALA A 120 19.20 10.21 8.52
CA ALA A 120 19.78 11.11 7.53
C ALA A 120 19.41 12.58 7.70
N ASN A 121 20.34 13.45 7.32
CA ASN A 121 20.11 14.86 7.07
C ASN A 121 19.53 15.11 5.65
N GLY A 122 18.58 14.25 5.23
CA GLY A 122 17.98 14.24 3.90
C GLY A 122 17.46 12.86 3.50
N ARG A 123 16.15 12.75 3.24
CA ARG A 123 15.48 11.48 2.88
C ARG A 123 14.70 11.65 1.60
N LEU A 124 14.77 10.67 0.72
CA LEU A 124 14.03 10.69 -0.54
C LEU A 124 12.86 9.72 -0.45
N CYS A 125 11.62 10.23 -0.53
CA CYS A 125 10.41 9.42 -0.52
C CYS A 125 9.70 9.49 -1.87
N GLY A 126 9.58 8.35 -2.53
CA GLY A 126 8.96 8.20 -3.84
C GLY A 126 7.57 7.61 -3.73
N SER A 127 6.58 8.29 -4.30
CA SER A 127 5.19 7.85 -4.17
C SER A 127 4.40 7.98 -5.46
N ASN A 128 3.64 6.92 -5.75
CA ASN A 128 2.44 6.98 -6.58
C ASN A 128 1.16 7.12 -5.74
N CYS A 129 1.22 6.88 -4.42
CA CYS A 129 0.09 6.95 -3.49
C CYS A 129 -0.36 8.37 -3.15
N PHE A 130 0.50 9.38 -3.33
CA PHE A 130 0.14 10.77 -3.08
C PHE A 130 -0.75 11.40 -4.17
N GLY A 131 -1.05 10.68 -5.25
CA GLY A 131 -2.13 11.00 -6.19
C GLY A 131 -2.28 12.48 -6.57
N THR A 132 -3.51 12.95 -6.75
CA THR A 132 -3.87 14.37 -6.96
C THR A 132 -3.84 15.19 -5.66
N HIS A 133 -3.14 14.69 -4.62
CA HIS A 133 -3.33 15.07 -3.23
C HIS A 133 -2.05 15.62 -2.57
N GLU A 134 -1.11 16.14 -3.36
CA GLU A 134 -0.01 16.99 -2.88
C GLU A 134 -0.61 18.31 -2.38
N THR A 135 -1.11 18.30 -1.14
CA THR A 135 -1.58 19.51 -0.47
C THR A 135 -0.39 20.34 -0.01
N LEU A 136 -0.61 21.64 0.15
CA LEU A 136 0.40 22.54 0.73
C LEU A 136 0.90 22.01 2.09
N GLU A 137 0.00 21.49 2.92
CA GLU A 137 0.35 20.93 4.23
C GLU A 137 1.33 19.75 4.15
N ILE A 138 1.19 18.87 3.14
CA ILE A 138 2.13 17.76 2.92
C ILE A 138 3.49 18.31 2.50
N LEU A 139 3.52 19.28 1.59
CA LEU A 139 4.75 19.89 1.10
C LEU A 139 5.48 20.65 2.21
N GLU A 140 4.77 21.42 3.03
CA GLU A 140 5.29 22.13 4.20
C GLU A 140 5.88 21.15 5.22
N PHE A 141 5.12 20.10 5.57
CA PHE A 141 5.61 19.07 6.48
C PHE A 141 6.89 18.40 5.96
N CYS A 142 6.91 18.05 4.67
CA CYS A 142 8.09 17.44 4.05
C CYS A 142 9.28 18.39 4.04
N PHE A 143 9.07 19.67 3.73
CA PHE A 143 10.11 20.70 3.74
C PHE A 143 10.71 20.88 5.14
N GLU A 144 9.87 21.06 6.16
CA GLU A 144 10.29 21.26 7.56
C GLU A 144 11.07 20.06 8.11
N ASN A 145 10.79 18.86 7.61
CA ASN A 145 11.43 17.63 8.06
C ASN A 145 12.54 17.13 7.12
N ASN A 146 13.01 17.92 6.14
CA ASN A 146 14.06 17.48 5.19
C ASN A 146 13.70 16.17 4.45
N ILE A 147 12.43 16.04 4.07
CA ILE A 147 11.91 14.94 3.26
C ILE A 147 11.72 15.45 1.84
N LEU A 148 12.48 14.90 0.90
CA LEU A 148 12.30 15.19 -0.51
C LEU A 148 11.28 14.22 -1.09
N LEU A 149 10.16 14.76 -1.57
CA LEU A 149 9.16 13.99 -2.30
C LEU A 149 9.53 13.93 -3.78
N TYR A 150 9.48 12.74 -4.37
CA TYR A 150 9.53 12.58 -5.83
C TYR A 150 8.33 11.79 -6.34
N ARG A 151 7.83 12.23 -7.48
CA ARG A 151 6.69 11.61 -8.15
C ARG A 151 7.16 10.72 -9.29
N LEU A 152 6.64 9.50 -9.34
CA LEU A 152 6.82 8.64 -10.51
C LEU A 152 5.92 9.16 -11.65
N PRO A 153 6.40 9.22 -12.91
CA PRO A 153 5.55 9.58 -14.03
C PRO A 153 4.32 8.66 -14.12
N SER A 154 3.15 9.22 -14.41
CA SER A 154 1.92 8.44 -14.55
C SER A 154 2.09 7.27 -15.53
N TYR A 155 1.41 6.14 -15.24
CA TYR A 155 1.47 4.92 -16.05
C TYR A 155 2.87 4.30 -16.19
N THR A 156 3.81 4.59 -15.27
CA THR A 156 5.12 3.92 -15.26
C THR A 156 5.29 2.93 -14.12
N SER A 157 4.26 2.70 -13.29
CA SER A 157 4.30 1.76 -12.15
C SER A 157 4.84 0.39 -12.54
N TYR A 158 4.36 -0.17 -13.65
CA TYR A 158 4.81 -1.49 -14.14
C TYR A 158 6.29 -1.56 -14.54
N LYS A 159 6.98 -0.42 -14.71
CA LYS A 159 8.42 -0.33 -15.01
C LYS A 159 9.25 0.18 -13.82
N LEU A 160 8.68 1.08 -13.03
CA LEU A 160 9.40 1.86 -12.02
C LEU A 160 9.01 1.51 -10.58
N GLN A 161 7.93 0.75 -10.36
CA GLN A 161 7.58 0.21 -9.05
C GLN A 161 8.01 -1.26 -8.96
N PRO A 162 9.18 -1.55 -8.36
CA PRO A 162 9.61 -2.91 -8.12
C PRO A 162 8.66 -3.66 -7.17
N TYR A 163 7.81 -2.94 -6.42
CA TYR A 163 6.89 -3.48 -5.44
C TYR A 163 5.80 -4.38 -6.06
N ASP A 164 5.22 -3.97 -7.19
CA ASP A 164 4.16 -4.71 -7.88
C ASP A 164 4.60 -6.13 -8.29
N VAL A 165 5.89 -6.30 -8.62
CA VAL A 165 6.45 -7.56 -9.14
C VAL A 165 7.14 -8.37 -8.05
N ALA A 166 7.94 -7.73 -7.19
CA ALA A 166 8.79 -8.44 -6.23
C ALA A 166 8.09 -8.76 -4.91
N THR A 167 7.23 -7.86 -4.41
CA THR A 167 6.69 -7.95 -3.04
C THR A 167 5.18 -8.22 -3.02
N PHE A 168 4.40 -7.46 -3.81
CA PHE A 168 2.95 -7.62 -3.84
C PHE A 168 2.49 -8.88 -4.58
N ALA A 169 3.21 -9.33 -5.60
CA ALA A 169 2.81 -10.54 -6.33
C ALA A 169 2.84 -11.80 -5.44
N PRO A 170 3.92 -12.07 -4.67
CA PRO A 170 3.93 -13.15 -3.68
C PRO A 170 2.87 -12.98 -2.59
N LEU A 171 2.68 -11.76 -2.06
CA LEU A 171 1.67 -11.46 -1.04
C LEU A 171 0.25 -11.80 -1.55
N LYS A 172 -0.11 -11.28 -2.72
CA LYS A 172 -1.41 -11.55 -3.37
C LYS A 172 -1.58 -13.04 -3.69
N ALA A 173 -0.51 -13.75 -4.03
CA ALA A 173 -0.55 -15.19 -4.25
C ALA A 173 -0.82 -15.97 -2.97
N ALA A 174 -0.17 -15.64 -1.85
CA ALA A 174 -0.38 -16.29 -0.56
C ALA A 174 -1.84 -16.13 -0.07
N TYR A 175 -2.40 -14.93 -0.16
CA TYR A 175 -3.80 -14.66 0.19
C TYR A 175 -4.81 -15.39 -0.71
N ARG A 176 -4.45 -15.76 -1.94
CA ARG A 176 -5.30 -16.59 -2.82
C ARG A 176 -5.34 -18.06 -2.41
N VAL A 177 -4.27 -18.57 -1.79
CA VAL A 177 -4.12 -19.98 -1.42
C VAL A 177 -4.63 -20.26 0.00
N GLY A 178 -4.62 -19.26 0.89
CA GLY A 178 -4.82 -19.42 2.32
C GLY A 178 -6.24 -19.32 2.89
N SER A 179 -7.32 -19.50 2.12
CA SER A 179 -8.68 -19.46 2.68
C SER A 179 -9.42 -20.80 2.58
N PRO A 180 -9.14 -21.78 3.46
CA PRO A 180 -10.20 -22.68 3.88
C PRO A 180 -11.15 -21.87 4.78
N ILE A 181 -12.36 -21.69 4.30
CA ILE A 181 -13.47 -21.21 5.11
C ILE A 181 -13.72 -22.31 6.14
N THR A 182 -13.29 -22.11 7.39
CA THR A 182 -13.81 -22.86 8.55
C THR A 182 -15.04 -22.15 9.09
#